data_AF-A0A2H3APZ4-F1
#
_entry.id   AF-A0A2H3APZ4-F1
#
_cell.length_a   1.000
_cell.length_b   1.000
_cell.length_c   1.000
_cell.angle_alpha   90.00
_cell.angle_beta   90.00
_cell.angle_gamma   90.00
#
_symmetry.space_group_name_H-M   'P 1'
#
loop_
_entity.id
_entity.type
_entity.pdbx_description
1 polymer ?
#
loop_
_entity_poly.entity_id
_entity_poly.type
_entity_poly.pdbx_seq_one_letter_code
_entity_poly.pdbx_strand_id
1 'polypeptide(L)'
;MAGEEVHSLDIKRGAPWIFGQVCSAWRAIALSTPSLWSRVILTDEYNAFSKVDKDILQEYLRRSNPHPLRVIVGAFPVDWDMFFETLQHLRNHTARWETVDLTVGSRGVYVFSEIFPEESFPILKTFRLTVEGLDSYRVESRRLIGLHKKIYESNTMLQDCPHLEDALLQGVGISE
;
A
#
# COMPACT_ATOMS: atom_id res chain seq x y z
N MET A 1 26.94 -8.61 -16.95
CA MET A 1 26.30 -8.72 -15.63
C MET A 1 24.86 -8.29 -15.83
N ALA A 2 23.94 -9.25 -15.86
CA ALA A 2 22.51 -8.95 -16.03
C ALA A 2 22.05 -8.20 -14.79
N GLY A 3 21.55 -6.98 -14.95
CA GLY A 3 20.89 -6.28 -13.86
C GLY A 3 19.69 -7.12 -13.46
N GLU A 4 19.67 -7.65 -12.24
CA GLU A 4 18.44 -8.21 -11.70
C GLU A 4 17.38 -7.12 -11.74
N GLU A 5 16.29 -7.36 -12.45
CA GLU A 5 15.10 -6.51 -12.36
C GLU A 5 14.66 -6.52 -10.89
N VAL A 6 14.86 -5.39 -10.22
CA VAL A 6 14.45 -5.20 -8.83
C VAL A 6 13.00 -4.75 -8.89
N HIS A 7 12.11 -5.62 -8.42
CA HIS A 7 10.69 -5.34 -8.36
C HIS A 7 10.33 -4.72 -7.02
N SER A 8 9.52 -3.67 -7.04
CA SER A 8 8.99 -3.03 -5.83
C SER A 8 7.91 -3.85 -5.12
N LEU A 9 7.47 -4.95 -5.75
CA LEU A 9 6.60 -5.96 -5.15
C LEU A 9 7.40 -7.10 -4.54
N ASP A 10 6.84 -7.71 -3.49
CA ASP A 10 7.39 -8.94 -2.90
C ASP A 10 7.15 -10.17 -3.79
N ILE A 11 7.65 -10.15 -5.03
CA ILE A 11 7.62 -11.32 -5.90
C ILE A 11 8.74 -12.30 -5.60
N LYS A 12 9.83 -11.82 -4.99
CA LYS A 12 10.99 -12.66 -4.63
C LYS A 12 10.68 -13.53 -3.42
N ARG A 13 9.81 -13.09 -2.49
CA ARG A 13 9.43 -13.86 -1.29
C ARG A 13 7.93 -14.14 -1.19
N GLY A 14 7.14 -13.66 -2.15
CA GLY A 14 5.71 -13.92 -2.25
C GLY A 14 5.40 -15.41 -2.43
N ALA A 15 4.52 -15.93 -1.57
CA ALA A 15 4.11 -17.33 -1.58
C ALA A 15 3.65 -17.86 -2.96
N PRO A 16 2.86 -17.12 -3.78
CA PRO A 16 2.45 -17.60 -5.10
C PRO A 16 3.62 -17.95 -6.03
N TRP A 17 4.67 -17.13 -6.02
CA TRP A 17 5.83 -17.30 -6.90
C TRP A 17 6.70 -18.46 -6.45
N ILE A 18 6.93 -18.56 -5.14
CA ILE A 18 7.68 -19.68 -4.55
C ILE A 18 7.01 -21.01 -4.91
N PHE A 19 5.71 -21.14 -4.65
CA PHE A 19 4.96 -22.36 -4.98
C PHE A 19 4.90 -22.62 -6.48
N GLY A 20 4.83 -21.56 -7.28
CA GLY A 20 4.87 -21.62 -8.73
C GLY A 20 6.15 -22.22 -9.30
N GLN A 21 7.27 -22.24 -8.58
CA GLN A 21 8.56 -22.73 -9.08
C GLN A 21 8.89 -24.18 -8.67
N VAL A 22 8.09 -24.82 -7.79
CA VAL A 22 8.39 -26.16 -7.27
C VAL A 22 8.08 -27.26 -8.31
N CYS A 23 6.82 -27.38 -8.72
CA CYS A 23 6.38 -28.35 -9.73
C CYS A 23 5.06 -27.88 -10.38
N SER A 24 4.63 -28.56 -11.44
CA SER A 24 3.38 -28.21 -12.16
C SER A 24 2.13 -28.29 -11.26
N ALA A 25 2.07 -29.27 -10.35
CA ALA A 25 0.96 -29.42 -9.42
C ALA A 25 0.88 -28.26 -8.41
N TRP A 26 2.02 -27.84 -7.84
CA TRP A 26 2.08 -26.72 -6.91
C TRP A 26 1.78 -25.39 -7.60
N ARG A 27 2.25 -25.23 -8.83
CA ARG A 27 1.87 -24.09 -9.67
C ARG A 27 0.37 -24.06 -9.90
N ALA A 28 -0.27 -25.18 -10.23
CA ALA A 28 -1.72 -25.23 -10.39
C ALA A 28 -2.46 -24.78 -9.12
N ILE A 29 -2.05 -25.29 -7.95
CA ILE A 29 -2.61 -24.91 -6.65
C ILE A 29 -2.38 -23.41 -6.37
N ALA A 30 -1.17 -22.91 -6.58
CA ALA A 30 -0.83 -21.52 -6.36
C ALA A 30 -1.69 -20.58 -7.23
N LEU A 31 -1.83 -20.92 -8.51
CA LEU A 31 -2.62 -20.15 -9.47
C LEU A 31 -4.13 -20.19 -9.18
N SER A 32 -4.63 -21.26 -8.54
CA SER A 32 -6.07 -21.45 -8.23
C SER A 32 -6.48 -21.04 -6.83
N THR A 33 -5.56 -20.55 -5.98
CA THR A 33 -5.84 -20.22 -4.58
C THR A 33 -5.78 -18.70 -4.35
N PRO A 34 -6.93 -17.99 -4.36
CA PRO A 34 -6.95 -16.52 -4.28
C PRO A 34 -6.27 -15.91 -3.05
N SER A 35 -6.36 -16.58 -1.90
CA SER A 35 -5.75 -16.10 -0.64
C SER A 35 -4.23 -16.04 -0.67
N LEU A 36 -3.57 -16.74 -1.59
CA LEU A 36 -2.12 -16.60 -1.77
C LEU A 36 -1.74 -15.26 -2.43
N TRP A 37 -2.65 -14.66 -3.19
CA TRP A 37 -2.45 -13.42 -3.94
C TRP A 37 -3.01 -12.19 -3.23
N SER A 38 -3.62 -12.36 -2.04
CA SER A 38 -4.29 -11.27 -1.34
C SER A 38 -3.36 -10.35 -0.54
N ARG A 39 -2.12 -10.78 -0.32
CA ARG A 39 -1.10 -9.98 0.37
C ARG A 39 -0.30 -9.18 -0.67
N VAL A 40 -0.61 -7.89 -0.76
CA VAL A 40 0.07 -6.94 -1.65
C VAL A 40 1.07 -6.15 -0.82
N ILE A 41 2.35 -6.25 -1.16
CA ILE A 41 3.44 -5.52 -0.52
C ILE A 41 4.08 -4.65 -1.60
N LEU A 42 4.02 -3.34 -1.42
CA LEU A 42 4.66 -2.32 -2.25
C LEU A 42 5.74 -1.64 -1.41
N THR A 43 6.95 -2.18 -1.43
CA THR A 43 8.07 -1.63 -0.67
C THR A 43 9.18 -1.24 -1.62
N ASP A 44 9.52 0.04 -1.61
CA ASP A 44 10.46 0.59 -2.57
C ASP A 44 11.86 0.67 -1.96
N GLU A 45 12.67 -0.38 -2.13
CA GLU A 45 14.05 -0.39 -1.63
C GLU A 45 14.98 0.56 -2.44
N TYR A 46 14.58 0.94 -3.66
CA TYR A 46 15.44 1.71 -4.60
C TYR A 46 14.73 2.87 -5.33
N ASN A 47 13.54 3.23 -4.86
CA ASN A 47 12.77 4.41 -5.26
C ASN A 47 12.24 4.44 -6.72
N ALA A 48 11.97 3.28 -7.35
CA ALA A 48 11.43 3.24 -8.70
C ALA A 48 10.44 2.08 -8.94
N PHE A 49 9.16 2.41 -9.07
CA PHE A 49 8.15 1.51 -9.62
C PHE A 49 8.32 1.40 -11.15
N SER A 50 8.44 0.19 -11.66
CA SER A 50 8.53 -0.07 -13.10
C SER A 50 7.17 -0.41 -13.70
N LYS A 51 7.09 -0.43 -15.04
CA LYS A 51 5.92 -0.97 -15.74
C LYS A 51 5.66 -2.45 -15.37
N VAL A 52 6.72 -3.23 -15.19
CA VAL A 52 6.59 -4.65 -14.82
C VAL A 52 5.96 -4.81 -13.44
N ASP A 53 6.29 -3.92 -12.50
CA ASP A 53 5.66 -3.92 -11.18
C ASP A 53 4.15 -3.67 -11.27
N LYS A 54 3.72 -2.77 -12.16
CA LYS A 54 2.29 -2.56 -12.40
C LYS A 54 1.60 -3.81 -12.94
N ASP A 55 2.20 -4.48 -13.92
CA ASP A 55 1.64 -5.70 -14.50
C ASP A 55 1.52 -6.82 -13.45
N ILE A 56 2.54 -6.96 -12.60
CA ILE A 56 2.55 -7.89 -11.46
C ILE A 56 1.45 -7.53 -10.45
N LEU A 57 1.34 -6.25 -10.07
CA LEU A 57 0.32 -5.78 -9.14
C LEU A 57 -1.08 -6.10 -9.65
N GLN A 58 -1.35 -5.82 -10.93
CA GLN A 58 -2.62 -6.16 -11.56
C GLN A 58 -2.91 -7.66 -11.49
N GLU A 59 -1.90 -8.51 -11.64
CA GLU A 59 -2.08 -9.95 -11.52
C GLU A 59 -2.41 -10.40 -10.09
N TYR A 60 -1.79 -9.80 -9.06
CA TYR A 60 -2.18 -10.01 -7.66
C TYR A 60 -3.63 -9.61 -7.42
N LEU A 61 -4.02 -8.42 -7.89
CA LEU A 61 -5.37 -7.89 -7.73
C LEU A 61 -6.42 -8.76 -8.45
N ARG A 62 -6.10 -9.24 -9.65
CA ARG A 62 -6.96 -10.12 -10.45
C ARG A 62 -7.14 -11.48 -9.79
N ARG A 63 -6.05 -12.12 -9.37
CA ARG A 63 -6.08 -13.48 -8.81
C ARG A 63 -6.59 -13.55 -7.38
N SER A 64 -6.42 -12.48 -6.61
CA SER A 64 -6.95 -12.40 -5.25
C SER A 64 -8.47 -12.32 -5.22
N ASN A 65 -9.14 -11.90 -6.30
CA ASN A 65 -10.59 -11.70 -6.30
C ASN A 65 -11.37 -13.01 -6.04
N PRO A 66 -12.40 -13.03 -5.15
CA PRO A 66 -12.94 -11.92 -4.35
C PRO A 66 -12.37 -11.82 -2.92
N HIS A 67 -11.26 -12.50 -2.62
CA HIS A 67 -10.67 -12.55 -1.28
C HIS A 67 -10.32 -11.15 -0.74
N PRO A 68 -10.46 -10.92 0.59
CA PRO A 68 -10.02 -9.68 1.22
C PRO A 68 -8.53 -9.43 1.02
N LEU A 69 -8.15 -8.17 0.86
CA LEU A 69 -6.79 -7.72 0.62
C LEU A 69 -6.11 -7.25 1.91
N ARG A 70 -4.84 -7.65 2.04
CA ARG A 70 -3.90 -7.06 2.97
C ARG A 70 -2.89 -6.24 2.17
N VAL A 71 -2.97 -4.93 2.32
CA VAL A 71 -2.15 -3.96 1.60
C VAL A 71 -1.09 -3.41 2.54
N ILE A 72 0.18 -3.53 2.16
CA ILE A 72 1.32 -2.97 2.87
C ILE A 72 2.07 -2.08 1.88
N VAL A 73 2.20 -0.80 2.17
CA VAL A 73 2.94 0.15 1.34
C VAL A 73 4.00 0.82 2.20
N GLY A 74 5.26 0.64 1.84
CA GLY A 74 6.40 1.34 2.43
C GLY A 74 7.17 2.04 1.33
N ALA A 75 6.92 3.33 1.12
CA ALA A 75 7.46 4.01 -0.06
C ALA A 75 7.95 5.43 0.25
N PHE A 76 9.18 5.71 -0.21
CA PHE A 76 9.80 7.03 -0.26
C PHE A 76 10.17 7.38 -1.70
N PRO A 77 9.19 7.36 -2.63
CA PRO A 77 9.47 7.32 -4.05
C PRO A 77 10.24 8.56 -4.50
N VAL A 78 11.17 8.36 -5.42
CA VAL A 78 11.85 9.45 -6.14
C VAL A 78 10.90 9.99 -7.21
N ASP A 79 10.13 9.10 -7.85
CA ASP A 79 9.09 9.44 -8.83
C ASP A 79 7.68 9.32 -8.22
N TRP A 80 7.10 10.47 -7.88
CA TRP A 80 5.76 10.55 -7.27
C TRP A 80 4.64 10.26 -8.27
N ASP A 81 4.82 10.56 -9.55
CA ASP A 81 3.78 10.35 -10.57
C ASP A 81 3.60 8.84 -10.81
N MET A 82 4.71 8.11 -10.91
CA MET A 82 4.71 6.66 -11.07
C MET A 82 4.13 5.94 -9.84
N PHE A 83 4.47 6.42 -8.65
CA PHE A 83 3.90 5.90 -7.40
C PHE A 83 2.39 6.14 -7.34
N PHE A 84 1.94 7.34 -7.71
CA PHE A 84 0.53 7.69 -7.76
C PHE A 84 -0.24 6.79 -8.73
N GLU A 85 0.26 6.61 -9.95
CA GLU A 85 -0.34 5.71 -10.94
C GLU A 85 -0.40 4.25 -10.43
N THR A 86 0.62 3.80 -9.71
CA THR A 86 0.62 2.45 -9.10
C THR A 86 -0.48 2.32 -8.04
N LEU A 87 -0.60 3.31 -7.16
CA LEU A 87 -1.62 3.32 -6.12
C LEU A 87 -3.06 3.45 -6.68
N GLN A 88 -3.25 4.11 -7.83
CA GLN A 88 -4.56 4.15 -8.52
C GLN A 88 -5.07 2.75 -8.88
N HIS A 89 -4.20 1.78 -9.17
CA HIS A 89 -4.64 0.41 -9.40
C HIS A 89 -5.24 -0.24 -8.14
N LEU A 90 -4.78 0.15 -6.95
CA LEU A 90 -5.33 -0.36 -5.70
C LEU A 90 -6.69 0.27 -5.36
N ARG A 91 -6.94 1.52 -5.81
CA ARG A 91 -8.17 2.28 -5.53
C ARG A 91 -9.43 1.49 -5.92
N ASN A 92 -9.44 0.83 -7.07
CA ASN A 92 -10.61 0.09 -7.55
C ASN A 92 -10.91 -1.19 -6.74
N HIS A 93 -10.15 -1.47 -5.68
CA HIS A 93 -10.29 -2.65 -4.85
C HIS A 93 -10.45 -2.34 -3.36
N THR A 94 -10.63 -1.07 -2.99
CA THR A 94 -10.84 -0.58 -1.60
C THR A 94 -11.98 -1.31 -0.88
N ALA A 95 -13.04 -1.69 -1.61
CA ALA A 95 -14.16 -2.47 -1.09
C ALA A 95 -13.75 -3.83 -0.48
N ARG A 96 -12.58 -4.35 -0.84
CA ARG A 96 -12.05 -5.62 -0.34
C ARG A 96 -10.89 -5.45 0.65
N TRP A 97 -10.53 -4.23 1.04
CA TRP A 97 -9.42 -4.02 1.95
C TRP A 97 -9.81 -4.40 3.36
N GLU A 98 -9.12 -5.37 3.94
CA GLU A 98 -9.32 -5.80 5.34
C GLU A 98 -8.22 -5.24 6.25
N THR A 99 -6.98 -5.17 5.74
CA THR A 99 -5.84 -4.65 6.48
C THR A 99 -5.02 -3.74 5.59
N VAL A 100 -4.69 -2.55 6.11
CA VAL A 100 -3.90 -1.54 5.42
C VAL A 100 -2.80 -1.04 6.35
N ASP A 101 -1.56 -1.12 5.88
CA ASP A 101 -0.39 -0.61 6.58
C ASP A 101 0.42 0.28 5.64
N LEU A 102 0.53 1.56 6.00
CA LEU A 102 1.17 2.59 5.20
C LEU A 102 2.32 3.20 5.98
N THR A 103 3.51 3.14 5.42
CA THR A 103 4.68 3.87 5.90
C THR A 103 5.13 4.82 4.80
N VAL A 104 5.01 6.12 5.06
CA VAL A 104 5.21 7.17 4.06
C VAL A 104 6.04 8.32 4.61
N GLY A 105 6.72 9.03 3.71
CA GLY A 105 7.29 10.34 4.05
C GLY A 105 6.21 11.42 4.16
N SER A 106 6.60 12.61 4.64
CA SER A 106 5.69 13.78 4.73
C SER A 106 4.91 14.10 3.45
N ARG A 107 5.50 13.89 2.27
CA ARG A 107 4.83 14.06 0.97
C ARG A 107 3.77 12.99 0.68
N GLY A 108 3.98 11.76 1.15
CA GLY A 108 3.08 10.64 0.87
C GLY A 108 1.76 10.72 1.64
N VAL A 109 1.70 11.48 2.73
CA VAL A 109 0.44 11.72 3.45
C VAL A 109 -0.57 12.49 2.60
N TYR A 110 -0.10 13.42 1.74
CA TYR A 110 -1.00 14.15 0.83
C TYR A 110 -1.61 13.20 -0.21
N VAL A 111 -0.77 12.30 -0.76
CA VAL A 111 -1.16 11.30 -1.76
C VAL A 111 -2.27 10.39 -1.24
N PHE A 112 -2.22 9.98 0.03
CA PHE A 112 -3.26 9.13 0.61
C PHE A 112 -4.66 9.78 0.48
N SER A 113 -4.79 11.05 0.86
CA SER A 113 -6.08 11.75 0.76
C SER A 113 -6.56 11.98 -0.69
N GLU A 114 -5.64 12.04 -1.64
CA GLU A 114 -5.93 12.30 -3.06
C GLU A 114 -6.31 11.03 -3.84
N ILE A 115 -5.80 9.87 -3.43
CA ILE A 115 -6.07 8.60 -4.10
C ILE A 115 -7.35 7.96 -3.58
N PHE A 116 -7.68 8.19 -2.30
CA PHE A 116 -8.85 7.59 -1.66
C PHE A 116 -9.98 8.57 -1.28
N PRO A 117 -10.24 9.69 -2.00
CA PRO A 117 -11.37 10.53 -1.67
C PRO A 117 -12.66 9.76 -2.00
N GLU A 118 -13.56 9.66 -1.01
CA GLU A 118 -14.93 9.14 -1.13
C GLU A 118 -15.08 7.62 -1.30
N GLU A 119 -14.01 6.84 -1.15
CA GLU A 119 -14.10 5.37 -1.19
C GLU A 119 -14.66 4.80 0.11
N SER A 120 -15.58 3.83 0.01
CA SER A 120 -16.06 3.06 1.15
C SER A 120 -15.08 1.93 1.48
N PHE A 121 -14.76 1.78 2.77
CA PHE A 121 -13.99 0.64 3.29
C PHE A 121 -14.90 -0.30 4.09
N PRO A 122 -15.83 -1.02 3.42
CA PRO A 122 -16.92 -1.71 4.08
C PRO A 122 -16.45 -2.88 4.94
N ILE A 123 -15.24 -3.43 4.71
CA ILE A 123 -14.70 -4.59 5.43
C ILE A 123 -13.36 -4.32 6.13
N LEU A 124 -12.93 -3.06 6.20
CA LEU A 124 -11.64 -2.70 6.78
C LEU A 124 -11.66 -2.92 8.29
N LYS A 125 -10.72 -3.73 8.78
CA LYS A 125 -10.55 -4.05 10.19
C LYS A 125 -9.34 -3.39 10.82
N THR A 126 -8.27 -3.25 10.05
CA THR A 126 -7.01 -2.69 10.57
C THR A 126 -6.47 -1.62 9.63
N PHE A 127 -6.22 -0.44 10.18
CA PHE A 127 -5.58 0.66 9.47
C PHE A 127 -4.38 1.17 10.25
N ARG A 128 -3.22 1.26 9.60
CA ARG A 128 -2.00 1.80 10.18
C ARG A 128 -1.38 2.81 9.23
N LEU A 129 -1.10 4.00 9.73
CA LEU A 129 -0.38 5.06 9.02
C LEU A 129 0.81 5.52 9.86
N THR A 130 2.00 5.36 9.30
CA THR A 130 3.27 5.79 9.86
C THR A 130 3.87 6.86 8.97
N VAL A 131 4.20 8.02 9.54
CA VAL A 131 4.83 9.14 8.83
C VAL A 131 6.28 9.29 9.29
N GLU A 132 7.22 9.00 8.40
CA GLU A 132 8.67 9.02 8.69
C GLU A 132 9.39 10.21 8.03
N GLY A 133 10.59 10.55 8.53
CA GLY A 133 11.56 11.37 7.80
C GLY A 133 11.44 12.90 7.92
N LEU A 134 11.15 13.47 9.10
CA LEU A 134 11.29 14.93 9.30
C LEU A 134 12.73 15.40 9.60
N ASP A 135 13.72 14.51 9.61
CA ASP A 135 15.04 14.83 10.19
C ASP A 135 16.01 15.60 9.28
N SER A 136 15.73 15.78 7.97
CA SER A 136 16.74 16.35 7.03
C SER A 136 16.40 17.71 6.40
N TYR A 137 15.22 18.28 6.63
CA TYR A 137 14.90 19.62 6.11
C TYR A 137 14.15 20.40 7.17
N ARG A 138 14.61 21.62 7.49
CA ARG A 138 13.85 22.59 8.31
C ARG A 138 12.46 22.76 7.69
N VAL A 139 11.48 22.05 8.24
CA VAL A 139 10.11 22.08 7.73
C VAL A 139 9.51 23.43 8.09
N GLU A 140 9.04 24.17 7.08
CA GLU A 140 8.24 25.37 7.29
C GLU A 140 6.95 24.99 8.07
N SER A 141 6.62 25.75 9.11
CA SER A 141 5.46 25.50 9.99
C SER A 141 4.13 25.32 9.24
N ARG A 142 3.98 25.89 8.03
CA ARG A 142 2.79 25.71 7.18
C ARG A 142 2.60 24.26 6.71
N ARG A 143 3.68 23.52 6.43
CA ARG A 143 3.60 22.12 5.99
C ARG A 143 3.12 21.21 7.12
N LEU A 144 3.55 21.49 8.36
CA LEU A 144 3.08 20.78 9.55
C LEU A 144 1.57 21.00 9.75
N ILE A 145 1.08 22.23 9.63
CA ILE A 145 -0.37 22.53 9.73
C ILE A 145 -1.17 21.76 8.66
N GLY A 146 -0.67 21.74 7.42
CA GLY A 146 -1.30 20.97 6.33
C GLY A 146 -1.31 19.47 6.59
N LEU A 147 -0.21 18.93 7.16
CA LEU A 147 -0.09 17.53 7.54
C LEU A 147 -1.11 17.14 8.62
N HIS A 148 -1.19 17.93 9.70
CA HIS A 148 -2.19 17.74 10.76
C HIS A 148 -3.61 17.73 10.22
N LYS A 149 -3.95 18.67 9.33
CA LYS A 149 -5.28 18.73 8.72
C LYS A 149 -5.58 17.46 7.91
N LYS A 150 -4.62 16.95 7.13
CA LYS A 150 -4.81 15.72 6.33
C LYS A 150 -4.93 14.46 7.16
N ILE A 151 -4.21 14.39 8.28
CA ILE A 151 -4.36 13.29 9.24
C ILE A 151 -5.75 13.34 9.87
N TYR A 152 -6.23 14.54 10.23
CA TYR A 152 -7.59 14.73 10.73
C TYR A 152 -8.64 14.31 9.68
N GLU A 153 -8.48 14.72 8.41
CA GLU A 153 -9.35 14.26 7.31
C GLU A 153 -9.33 12.72 7.16
N SER A 154 -8.16 12.10 7.28
CA SER A 154 -8.03 10.63 7.23
C SER A 154 -8.76 9.97 8.42
N ASN A 155 -8.68 10.56 9.62
CA ASN A 155 -9.45 10.08 10.77
C ASN A 155 -10.96 10.17 10.49
N THR A 156 -11.45 11.27 9.94
CA THR A 156 -12.88 11.40 9.61
C THR A 156 -13.35 10.36 8.59
N MET A 157 -12.52 10.01 7.61
CA MET A 157 -12.81 8.94 6.64
C MET A 157 -12.97 7.57 7.32
N LEU A 158 -12.19 7.31 8.36
CA LEU A 158 -12.21 6.03 9.09
C LEU A 158 -13.40 5.91 10.04
N GLN A 159 -14.06 7.03 10.41
CA GLN A 159 -15.23 7.01 11.30
C GLN A 159 -16.43 6.26 10.70
N ASP A 160 -16.53 6.21 9.37
CA ASP A 160 -17.60 5.53 8.64
C ASP A 160 -17.30 4.04 8.33
N CYS A 161 -16.21 3.49 8.86
CA CYS A 161 -15.82 2.09 8.64
C CYS A 161 -16.52 1.16 9.65
N PRO A 162 -17.51 0.33 9.23
CA PRO A 162 -18.38 -0.41 10.15
C PRO A 162 -17.68 -1.56 10.90
N HIS A 163 -16.51 -1.98 10.43
CA HIS A 163 -15.77 -3.13 10.98
C HIS A 163 -14.37 -2.76 11.45
N LEU A 164 -14.06 -1.47 11.60
CA LEU A 164 -12.73 -1.03 12.03
C LEU A 164 -12.49 -1.41 13.49
N GLU A 165 -11.52 -2.29 13.71
CA GLU A 165 -11.16 -2.82 15.03
C GLU A 165 -9.90 -2.14 15.58
N ASP A 166 -8.95 -1.80 14.71
CA ASP A 166 -7.65 -1.24 15.07
C ASP A 166 -7.25 -0.12 14.10
N ALA A 167 -6.94 1.04 14.65
CA ALA A 167 -6.50 2.22 13.89
C ALA A 167 -5.30 2.87 14.60
N LEU A 168 -4.17 2.98 13.90
CA LEU A 168 -2.96 3.62 14.40
C LEU A 168 -2.51 4.73 13.45
N LEU A 169 -2.31 5.92 13.99
CA LEU A 169 -1.71 7.07 13.30
C LEU A 169 -0.48 7.48 14.10
N GLN A 170 0.72 7.40 13.52
CA GLN A 170 1.98 7.70 14.22
C GLN A 170 2.97 8.47 13.32
N GLY A 171 3.80 9.34 13.92
CA GLY A 171 4.78 10.16 13.22
C GLY A 171 5.06 11.51 13.90
N VAL A 172 5.99 12.30 13.35
CA VAL A 172 6.45 13.54 14.00
C VAL A 172 5.33 14.60 14.00
N GLY A 173 4.95 15.05 15.20
CA GLY A 173 3.82 15.96 15.44
C GLY A 173 2.48 15.26 15.71
N ILE A 174 2.42 13.93 15.67
CA ILE A 174 1.17 13.16 15.75
C ILE A 174 0.91 12.62 17.18
N SER A 175 1.88 12.68 18.07
CA SER A 175 1.70 12.24 19.47
C SER A 175 1.04 13.32 20.33
N GLU A 176 -0.28 13.24 20.45
CA GLU A 176 -1.06 13.35 21.70
C GLU A 176 -2.26 12.40 21.63
#